data_AF-A0A9D5CU47-F1
#
_entry.id   AF-A0A9D5CU47-F1
#
_cell.length_a   1.000
_cell.length_b   1.000
_cell.length_c   1.000
_cell.angle_alpha   90.00
_cell.angle_beta   90.00
_cell.angle_gamma   90.00
#
_symmetry.space_group_name_H-M   'P 1'
#
loop_
_entity.id
_entity.type
_entity.pdbx_description
1 polymer ?
#
loop_
_entity_poly.entity_id
_entity_poly.type
_entity_poly.pdbx_seq_one_letter_code
_entity_poly.pdbx_strand_id
1 'polypeptide(L)'
;MSSKFKVVELGVGVDLEAQAVMEGNGKGTIAKWKDKHRRMYDQATHHPFILSIRDGAVDYSNFKRWLGQDYIFVRQFIPFVASVLLKSWKESDEESDMEVLLGGMASLNDEISWFKRQADKWDVHLHSVVPQQANLNYCMFLESLMKPEVEYIVAITAFWAVEAVYQESFSLCLESSAKTPLELMETCQRWGNPGFGEYCVSLQKIADRCLENSTTDDVLLKAEAAFTTVLQHEVSFWDMSYG
;
A
#
# COMPACT_ATOMS: atom_id res chain seq x y z
N MET A 1 6.54 4.92 25.40
CA MET A 1 7.14 3.61 25.08
C MET A 1 6.01 2.64 24.74
N SER A 2 5.77 2.38 23.46
CA SER A 2 4.89 1.31 23.01
C SER A 2 5.55 0.66 21.81
N SER A 3 6.28 -0.43 22.09
CA SER A 3 6.90 -1.31 21.11
C SER A 3 5.81 -2.26 20.61
N LYS A 4 5.34 -2.04 19.38
CA LYS A 4 4.60 -3.06 18.61
C LYS A 4 5.66 -3.84 17.83
N PHE A 5 5.50 -5.17 17.77
CA PHE A 5 6.47 -6.18 17.35
C PHE A 5 7.50 -6.55 18.44
N LYS A 6 7.04 -7.32 19.43
CA LYS A 6 7.92 -8.17 20.23
C LYS A 6 7.97 -9.53 19.54
N VAL A 7 9.12 -9.84 18.97
CA VAL A 7 9.48 -11.14 18.40
C VAL A 7 9.40 -12.19 19.50
N VAL A 8 8.65 -13.26 19.26
CA VAL A 8 8.75 -14.49 20.06
C VAL A 8 9.86 -15.32 19.41
N GLU A 9 11.04 -15.35 20.04
CA GLU A 9 12.12 -16.25 19.65
C GLU A 9 11.71 -17.69 19.96
N LEU A 10 11.53 -18.50 18.92
CA LEU A 10 11.73 -19.95 18.98
C LEU A 10 12.91 -20.26 18.08
N GLY A 11 14.02 -20.65 18.73
CA GLY A 11 15.27 -20.90 18.07
C GLY A 11 15.32 -22.22 17.28
N VAL A 12 16.24 -22.18 16.32
CA VAL A 12 16.91 -23.29 15.62
C VAL A 12 16.19 -23.84 14.39
N GLY A 13 16.44 -23.18 13.25
CA GLY A 13 16.18 -23.69 11.90
C GLY A 13 16.58 -22.71 10.78
N VAL A 14 17.52 -21.80 11.03
CA VAL A 14 17.87 -20.72 10.10
C VAL A 14 18.92 -21.24 9.11
N ASP A 15 18.50 -21.57 7.89
CA ASP A 15 19.31 -21.41 6.65
C ASP A 15 18.59 -21.92 5.39
N LEU A 16 17.47 -22.67 5.51
CA LEU A 16 16.71 -23.16 4.35
C LEU A 16 15.46 -22.31 4.01
N GLU A 17 14.82 -21.69 5.01
CA GLU A 17 13.61 -20.88 4.78
C GLU A 17 13.92 -19.53 4.11
N ALA A 18 15.07 -18.90 4.43
CA ALA A 18 15.47 -17.64 3.81
C ALA A 18 15.78 -17.78 2.31
N GLN A 19 16.25 -18.95 1.87
CA GLN A 19 16.46 -19.27 0.45
C GLN A 19 15.13 -19.57 -0.27
N ALA A 20 14.18 -20.24 0.39
CA ALA A 20 12.86 -20.51 -0.16
C ALA A 20 11.99 -19.24 -0.32
N VAL A 21 12.12 -18.26 0.59
CA VAL A 21 11.43 -16.97 0.49
C VAL A 21 11.94 -16.14 -0.71
N MET A 22 13.20 -16.31 -1.10
CA MET A 22 13.80 -15.63 -2.26
C MET A 22 13.48 -16.32 -3.60
N GLU A 23 13.29 -17.65 -3.61
CA GLU A 23 13.00 -18.42 -4.84
C GLU A 23 11.52 -18.39 -5.28
N GLY A 24 10.60 -18.01 -4.39
CA GLY A 24 9.17 -17.89 -4.71
C GLY A 24 8.77 -16.59 -5.42
N ASN A 25 9.62 -15.56 -5.42
CA ASN A 25 9.22 -14.18 -5.69
C ASN A 25 9.11 -13.80 -7.20
N GLY A 26 9.36 -14.75 -8.11
CA GLY A 26 9.46 -14.49 -9.55
C GLY A 26 8.51 -15.27 -10.45
N LYS A 27 7.50 -15.97 -9.91
CA LYS A 27 6.65 -16.89 -10.71
C LYS A 27 5.14 -16.61 -10.69
N GLY A 28 4.65 -15.78 -9.77
CA GLY A 28 3.24 -15.44 -9.64
C GLY A 28 2.69 -14.54 -10.76
N THR A 29 1.37 -14.49 -10.89
CA THR A 29 0.68 -13.62 -11.88
C THR A 29 1.02 -12.14 -11.68
N ILE A 30 1.13 -11.71 -10.42
CA ILE A 30 1.51 -10.34 -10.05
C ILE A 30 2.91 -9.99 -10.55
N ALA A 31 3.89 -10.89 -10.40
CA ALA A 31 5.24 -10.65 -10.89
C ALA A 31 5.25 -10.42 -12.41
N LYS A 32 4.48 -11.22 -13.16
CA LYS A 32 4.31 -11.03 -14.62
C LYS A 32 3.65 -9.70 -14.95
N TRP A 33 2.68 -9.24 -14.17
CA TRP A 33 2.05 -7.94 -14.37
C TRP A 33 2.98 -6.78 -14.03
N LYS A 34 3.79 -6.89 -12.97
CA LYS A 34 4.86 -5.91 -12.68
C LYS A 34 5.84 -5.81 -13.84
N ASP A 35 6.23 -6.93 -14.45
CA ASP A 35 7.09 -6.93 -15.64
C ASP A 35 6.41 -6.33 -16.87
N LYS A 36 5.16 -6.74 -17.15
CA LYS A 36 4.36 -6.26 -18.28
C LYS A 36 4.11 -4.75 -18.22
N HIS A 37 3.84 -4.22 -17.01
CA HIS A 37 3.53 -2.81 -16.76
C HIS A 37 4.66 -2.06 -16.06
N ARG A 38 5.90 -2.55 -16.20
CA ARG A 38 7.08 -2.05 -15.48
C ARG A 38 7.21 -0.53 -15.49
N ARG A 39 6.99 0.10 -16.65
CA ARG A 39 7.06 1.56 -16.75
C ARG A 39 6.07 2.27 -15.84
N MET A 40 4.80 1.83 -15.79
CA MET A 40 3.79 2.43 -14.90
C MET A 40 4.11 2.15 -13.45
N TYR A 41 4.59 0.93 -13.17
CA TYR A 41 4.96 0.53 -11.82
C TYR A 41 6.12 1.38 -11.28
N ASP A 42 7.18 1.54 -12.07
CA ASP A 42 8.33 2.40 -11.73
C ASP A 42 7.90 3.86 -11.54
N GLN A 43 6.98 4.37 -12.36
CA GLN A 43 6.44 5.73 -12.18
C GLN A 43 5.67 5.88 -10.87
N ALA A 44 4.93 4.87 -10.45
CA ALA A 44 4.16 4.88 -9.21
C ALA A 44 5.05 4.73 -7.95
N THR A 45 6.17 3.99 -8.04
CA THR A 45 7.03 3.70 -6.88
C THR A 45 8.28 4.58 -6.77
N HIS A 46 8.77 5.12 -7.89
CA HIS A 46 9.96 5.98 -7.96
C HIS A 46 9.59 7.40 -8.40
N HIS A 47 8.43 7.88 -7.97
CA HIS A 47 7.93 9.19 -8.36
C HIS A 47 8.88 10.33 -7.92
N PRO A 48 9.05 11.43 -8.69
CA PRO A 48 9.85 12.58 -8.29
C PRO A 48 9.55 13.13 -6.89
N PHE A 49 8.31 13.03 -6.42
CA PHE A 49 7.94 13.37 -5.04
C PHE A 49 8.69 12.50 -4.02
N ILE A 50 8.64 11.18 -4.17
CA ILE A 50 9.30 10.21 -3.30
C ILE A 50 10.83 10.36 -3.40
N LEU A 51 11.36 10.50 -4.61
CA LEU A 51 12.80 10.69 -4.81
C LEU A 51 13.28 12.01 -4.19
N SER A 52 12.46 13.08 -4.21
CA SER A 52 12.82 14.31 -3.52
C SER A 52 12.90 14.16 -2.00
N ILE A 53 12.07 13.29 -1.40
CA ILE A 53 12.16 12.95 0.03
C ILE A 53 13.45 12.17 0.28
N ARG A 54 13.69 11.10 -0.49
CA ARG A 54 14.91 10.28 -0.41
C ARG A 54 16.17 11.13 -0.52
N ASP A 55 16.21 12.07 -1.46
CA ASP A 55 17.41 12.87 -1.76
C ASP A 55 17.58 14.07 -0.81
N GLY A 56 16.62 14.32 0.10
CA GLY A 56 16.65 15.45 1.02
C GLY A 56 16.37 16.80 0.35
N ALA A 57 15.73 16.78 -0.83
CA ALA A 57 15.43 17.96 -1.65
C ALA A 57 13.95 18.36 -1.64
N VAL A 58 13.11 17.63 -0.89
CA VAL A 58 11.67 17.86 -0.82
C VAL A 58 11.33 19.25 -0.28
N ASP A 59 10.41 19.93 -0.95
CA ASP A 59 9.77 21.13 -0.42
C ASP A 59 8.73 20.72 0.64
N TYR A 60 8.83 21.24 1.86
CA TYR A 60 7.89 20.91 2.92
C TYR A 60 6.44 21.34 2.63
N SER A 61 6.21 22.30 1.74
CA SER A 61 4.86 22.60 1.26
C SER A 61 4.26 21.42 0.47
N ASN A 62 5.07 20.70 -0.31
CA ASN A 62 4.66 19.48 -1.00
C ASN A 62 4.36 18.36 -0.01
N PHE A 63 5.22 18.18 1.00
CA PHE A 63 4.98 17.21 2.07
C PHE A 63 3.67 17.51 2.84
N LYS A 64 3.45 18.78 3.24
CA LYS A 64 2.21 19.19 3.93
C LYS A 64 0.96 18.96 3.07
N ARG A 65 1.07 19.21 1.76
CA ARG A 65 -0.01 18.95 0.80
C ARG A 65 -0.33 17.46 0.74
N TRP A 66 0.68 16.60 0.56
CA TRP A 66 0.54 15.15 0.61
C TRP A 66 -0.12 14.72 1.93
N LEU A 67 0.38 15.18 3.08
CA LEU A 67 -0.13 14.81 4.40
C LEU A 67 -1.63 15.09 4.56
N GLY A 68 -2.08 16.25 4.08
CA GLY A 68 -3.49 16.63 4.14
C GLY A 68 -4.36 15.80 3.18
N GLN A 69 -3.90 15.56 1.95
CA GLN A 69 -4.64 14.78 0.96
C GLN A 69 -4.70 13.30 1.37
N ASP A 70 -3.61 12.74 1.85
CA ASP A 70 -3.51 11.33 2.22
C ASP A 70 -4.33 11.00 3.47
N TYR A 71 -4.49 11.96 4.37
CA TYR A 71 -5.47 11.83 5.45
C TYR A 71 -6.91 11.63 4.94
N ILE A 72 -7.30 12.32 3.86
CA ILE A 72 -8.62 12.14 3.25
C ILE A 72 -8.70 10.75 2.59
N PHE A 73 -7.65 10.36 1.86
CA PHE A 73 -7.58 9.07 1.20
C PHE A 73 -7.70 7.91 2.19
N VAL A 74 -6.90 7.90 3.27
CA VAL A 74 -6.93 6.82 4.28
C VAL A 74 -8.31 6.68 4.91
N ARG A 75 -9.06 7.77 5.09
CA ARG A 75 -10.44 7.69 5.59
C ARG A 75 -11.40 6.98 4.63
N GLN A 76 -11.16 7.05 3.33
CA GLN A 76 -11.91 6.29 2.31
C GLN A 76 -11.32 4.89 2.08
N PHE A 77 -10.04 4.70 2.37
CA PHE A 77 -9.40 3.41 2.32
C PHE A 77 -9.91 2.45 3.41
N ILE A 78 -10.21 2.95 4.62
CA ILE A 78 -10.77 2.15 5.71
C ILE A 78 -12.05 1.37 5.31
N PRO A 79 -13.12 2.00 4.80
CA PRO A 79 -14.31 1.26 4.38
C PRO A 79 -14.05 0.33 3.19
N PHE A 80 -13.11 0.67 2.29
CA PHE A 80 -12.67 -0.24 1.23
C PHE A 80 -12.05 -1.51 1.82
N VAL A 81 -11.05 -1.40 2.71
CA VAL A 81 -10.41 -2.56 3.38
C VAL A 81 -11.45 -3.38 4.16
N ALA A 82 -12.43 -2.72 4.80
CA ALA A 82 -13.54 -3.41 5.45
C ALA A 82 -14.40 -4.21 4.48
N SER A 83 -14.67 -3.68 3.28
CA SER A 83 -15.37 -4.44 2.24
C SER A 83 -14.57 -5.66 1.76
N VAL A 84 -13.24 -5.54 1.64
CA VAL A 84 -12.36 -6.66 1.27
C VAL A 84 -12.36 -7.74 2.33
N LEU A 85 -12.31 -7.36 3.62
CA LEU A 85 -12.44 -8.30 4.74
C LEU A 85 -13.81 -9.02 4.74
N LEU A 86 -14.89 -8.33 4.40
CA LEU A 86 -16.21 -8.95 4.30
C LEU A 86 -16.33 -9.89 3.09
N LYS A 87 -15.67 -9.57 1.98
CA LYS A 87 -15.60 -10.45 0.79
C LYS A 87 -14.76 -11.68 1.08
N SER A 88 -13.60 -11.54 1.74
CA SER A 88 -12.72 -12.67 2.07
C SER A 88 -13.42 -13.72 2.93
N TRP A 89 -14.22 -13.29 3.90
CA TRP A 89 -15.03 -14.21 4.73
C TRP A 89 -15.99 -15.09 3.91
N LYS A 90 -16.48 -14.59 2.76
CA LYS A 90 -17.43 -15.31 1.92
C LYS A 90 -16.78 -16.11 0.79
N GLU A 91 -15.67 -15.60 0.26
CA GLU A 91 -15.11 -16.01 -1.04
C GLU A 91 -13.69 -16.58 -0.94
N SER A 92 -13.01 -16.46 0.21
CA SER A 92 -11.69 -17.08 0.39
C SER A 92 -11.79 -18.54 0.80
N ASP A 93 -10.92 -19.36 0.22
CA ASP A 93 -10.74 -20.77 0.55
C ASP A 93 -9.76 -20.99 1.72
N GLU A 94 -9.10 -19.93 2.22
CA GLU A 94 -8.08 -20.01 3.28
C GLU A 94 -8.48 -19.15 4.49
N GLU A 95 -8.71 -19.79 5.64
CA GLU A 95 -9.16 -19.12 6.88
C GLU A 95 -8.14 -18.08 7.38
N SER A 96 -6.85 -18.32 7.15
CA SER A 96 -5.75 -17.43 7.56
C SER A 96 -5.72 -16.08 6.83
N ASP A 97 -6.39 -15.95 5.67
CA ASP A 97 -6.49 -14.67 4.95
C ASP A 97 -7.18 -13.60 5.81
N MET A 98 -8.19 -14.02 6.59
CA MET A 98 -8.93 -13.11 7.45
C MET A 98 -8.02 -12.45 8.49
N GLU A 99 -7.05 -13.18 9.03
CA GLU A 99 -6.11 -12.66 10.02
C GLU A 99 -5.18 -11.60 9.42
N VAL A 100 -4.71 -11.82 8.18
CA VAL A 100 -3.89 -10.85 7.44
C VAL A 100 -4.67 -9.56 7.21
N LEU A 101 -5.89 -9.66 6.68
CA LEU A 101 -6.75 -8.51 6.38
C LEU A 101 -7.18 -7.75 7.65
N LEU A 102 -7.46 -8.47 8.73
CA LEU A 102 -7.80 -7.90 10.02
C LEU A 102 -6.60 -7.16 10.63
N GLY A 103 -5.38 -7.70 10.49
CA GLY A 103 -4.14 -7.04 10.92
C GLY A 103 -3.90 -5.72 10.21
N GLY A 104 -4.16 -5.67 8.90
CA GLY A 104 -4.16 -4.43 8.11
C GLY A 104 -5.14 -3.40 8.64
N MET A 105 -6.41 -3.79 8.81
CA MET A 105 -7.45 -2.90 9.33
C MET A 105 -7.12 -2.36 10.73
N ALA A 106 -6.59 -3.20 11.63
CA ALA A 106 -6.18 -2.76 12.96
C ALA A 106 -5.08 -1.68 12.90
N SER A 107 -4.18 -1.78 11.92
CA SER A 107 -3.10 -0.81 11.71
C SER A 107 -3.59 0.55 11.23
N LEU A 108 -4.73 0.61 10.50
CA LEU A 108 -5.33 1.86 10.04
C LEU A 108 -5.83 2.76 11.19
N ASN A 109 -6.19 2.19 12.35
CA ASN A 109 -6.54 3.01 13.52
C ASN A 109 -5.31 3.77 14.08
N ASP A 110 -4.16 3.10 14.13
CA ASP A 110 -2.90 3.74 14.50
C ASP A 110 -2.47 4.77 13.44
N GLU A 111 -2.81 4.51 12.18
CA GLU A 111 -2.57 5.42 11.05
C GLU A 111 -3.29 6.75 11.21
N ILE A 112 -4.59 6.71 11.43
CA ILE A 112 -5.39 7.91 11.67
C ILE A 112 -4.83 8.70 12.85
N SER A 113 -4.38 8.00 13.90
CA SER A 113 -3.76 8.64 15.06
C SER A 113 -2.41 9.27 14.72
N TRP A 114 -1.62 8.65 13.85
CA TRP A 114 -0.36 9.18 13.34
C TRP A 114 -0.58 10.43 12.48
N PHE A 115 -1.52 10.40 11.53
CA PHE A 115 -1.86 11.55 10.67
C PHE A 115 -2.24 12.77 11.50
N LYS A 116 -3.07 12.60 12.54
CA LYS A 116 -3.44 13.70 13.45
C LYS A 116 -2.23 14.32 14.14
N ARG A 117 -1.32 13.49 14.67
CA ARG A 117 -0.09 14.00 15.31
C ARG A 117 0.84 14.71 14.33
N GLN A 118 1.01 14.18 13.13
CA GLN A 118 1.82 14.84 12.10
C GLN A 118 1.18 16.14 11.65
N ALA A 119 -0.15 16.18 11.50
CA ALA A 119 -0.86 17.39 11.14
C ALA A 119 -0.65 18.50 12.18
N ASP A 120 -0.70 18.16 13.47
CA ASP A 120 -0.39 19.10 14.55
C ASP A 120 1.07 19.56 14.51
N LYS A 121 2.02 18.64 14.31
CA LYS A 121 3.46 18.93 14.19
C LYS A 121 3.77 19.89 13.02
N TRP A 122 3.09 19.71 11.90
CA TRP A 122 3.34 20.41 10.65
C TRP A 122 2.41 21.60 10.40
N ASP A 123 1.54 21.93 11.35
CA ASP A 123 0.54 22.99 11.24
C ASP A 123 -0.37 22.82 10.00
N VAL A 124 -0.89 21.60 9.83
CA VAL A 124 -1.84 21.24 8.77
C VAL A 124 -3.23 21.06 9.38
N HIS A 125 -4.16 21.95 9.04
CA HIS A 125 -5.53 21.86 9.52
C HIS A 125 -6.35 20.84 8.70
N LEU A 126 -6.31 19.56 9.09
CA LEU A 126 -6.94 18.45 8.36
C LEU A 126 -8.41 18.68 7.94
N HIS A 127 -9.20 19.32 8.78
CA HIS A 127 -10.63 19.60 8.50
C HIS A 127 -10.86 20.70 7.46
N SER A 128 -9.82 21.48 7.13
CA SER A 128 -9.88 22.55 6.13
C SER A 128 -9.28 22.13 4.78
N VAL A 129 -8.68 20.94 4.71
CA VAL A 129 -8.07 20.43 3.48
C VAL A 129 -9.17 20.15 2.46
N VAL A 130 -9.09 20.83 1.31
CA VAL A 130 -9.99 20.57 0.17
C VAL A 130 -9.42 19.41 -0.64
N PRO A 131 -10.16 18.30 -0.86
CA PRO A 131 -9.67 17.19 -1.67
C PRO A 131 -9.48 17.66 -3.11
N GLN A 132 -8.32 17.36 -3.71
CA GLN A 132 -8.09 17.67 -5.11
C GLN A 132 -8.70 16.60 -6.03
N GLN A 133 -8.79 16.90 -7.32
CA GLN A 133 -9.42 16.00 -8.29
C GLN A 133 -8.78 14.61 -8.34
N ALA A 134 -7.44 14.52 -8.24
CA ALA A 134 -6.74 13.23 -8.21
C ALA A 134 -7.19 12.37 -7.01
N ASN A 135 -7.31 12.98 -5.83
CA ASN A 135 -7.78 12.33 -4.61
C ASN A 135 -9.25 11.87 -4.74
N LEU A 136 -10.13 12.77 -5.21
CA LEU A 136 -11.55 12.45 -5.43
C LEU A 136 -11.72 11.27 -6.39
N ASN A 137 -10.99 11.28 -7.51
CA ASN A 137 -11.04 10.20 -8.49
C ASN A 137 -10.58 8.87 -7.89
N TYR A 138 -9.53 8.89 -7.07
CA TYR A 138 -9.03 7.69 -6.41
C TYR A 138 -10.05 7.15 -5.40
N CYS A 139 -10.63 8.03 -4.58
CA CYS A 139 -11.68 7.64 -3.63
C CYS A 139 -12.91 7.05 -4.34
N MET A 140 -13.36 7.64 -5.46
CA MET A 140 -14.44 7.10 -6.28
C MET A 140 -14.10 5.72 -6.86
N PHE A 141 -12.84 5.49 -7.23
CA PHE A 141 -12.38 4.18 -7.66
C PHE A 141 -12.45 3.16 -6.53
N LEU A 142 -11.98 3.49 -5.32
CA LEU A 142 -12.11 2.62 -4.15
C LEU A 142 -13.57 2.28 -3.84
N GLU A 143 -14.47 3.28 -3.86
CA GLU A 143 -15.91 3.07 -3.69
C GLU A 143 -16.48 2.12 -4.76
N SER A 144 -15.99 2.21 -6.00
CA SER A 144 -16.44 1.33 -7.08
C SER A 144 -16.08 -0.14 -6.86
N LEU A 145 -14.93 -0.40 -6.21
CA LEU A 145 -14.47 -1.75 -5.88
C LEU A 145 -15.23 -2.38 -4.70
N MET A 146 -15.92 -1.57 -3.90
CA MET A 146 -16.72 -2.04 -2.76
C MET A 146 -18.06 -2.66 -3.18
N LYS A 147 -18.47 -2.51 -4.45
CA LYS A 147 -19.78 -2.96 -4.91
C LYS A 147 -19.92 -4.49 -4.77
N PRO A 148 -21.14 -5.00 -4.48
CA PRO A 148 -21.38 -6.43 -4.35
C PRO A 148 -20.99 -7.24 -5.59
N GLU A 149 -21.09 -6.63 -6.77
CA GLU A 149 -20.81 -7.27 -8.06
C GLU A 149 -19.30 -7.36 -8.38
N VAL A 150 -18.44 -6.65 -7.64
CA VAL A 150 -16.98 -6.76 -7.81
C VAL A 150 -16.48 -8.03 -7.15
N GLU A 151 -15.76 -8.85 -7.90
CA GLU A 151 -15.21 -10.12 -7.43
C GLU A 151 -14.10 -9.88 -6.38
N TYR A 152 -14.02 -10.74 -5.35
CA TYR A 152 -12.99 -10.63 -4.32
C TYR A 152 -11.58 -10.53 -4.89
N ILE A 153 -11.27 -11.32 -5.94
CA ILE A 153 -9.97 -11.35 -6.63
C ILE A 153 -9.56 -9.95 -7.14
N VAL A 154 -10.52 -9.18 -7.67
CA VAL A 154 -10.26 -7.82 -8.18
C VAL A 154 -9.97 -6.87 -7.02
N ALA A 155 -10.76 -6.96 -5.94
CA ALA A 155 -10.62 -6.10 -4.78
C ALA A 155 -9.32 -6.37 -3.99
N ILE A 156 -8.95 -7.63 -3.75
CA ILE A 156 -7.70 -7.99 -3.06
C ILE A 156 -6.46 -7.63 -3.88
N THR A 157 -6.54 -7.75 -5.21
CA THR A 157 -5.47 -7.29 -6.12
C THR A 157 -5.27 -5.79 -6.01
N ALA A 158 -6.35 -4.99 -6.03
CA ALA A 158 -6.26 -3.54 -5.86
C ALA A 158 -5.72 -3.19 -4.47
N PHE A 159 -6.17 -3.88 -3.42
CA PHE A 159 -5.71 -3.65 -2.05
C PHE A 159 -4.20 -3.88 -1.92
N TRP A 160 -3.71 -5.04 -2.39
CA TRP A 160 -2.27 -5.31 -2.42
C TRP A 160 -1.50 -4.22 -3.18
N ALA A 161 -2.00 -3.78 -4.34
CA ALA A 161 -1.30 -2.82 -5.17
C ALA A 161 -1.13 -1.45 -4.48
N VAL A 162 -2.15 -0.97 -3.76
CA VAL A 162 -2.09 0.27 -2.96
C VAL A 162 -0.98 0.18 -1.91
N GLU A 163 -1.02 -0.88 -1.11
CA GLU A 163 -0.07 -1.08 0.00
C GLU A 163 1.37 -1.27 -0.52
N ALA A 164 1.54 -2.05 -1.59
CA ALA A 164 2.83 -2.32 -2.21
C ALA A 164 3.48 -1.06 -2.80
N VAL A 165 2.70 -0.16 -3.43
CA VAL A 165 3.24 1.09 -3.95
C VAL A 165 3.79 1.96 -2.82
N TYR A 166 3.04 2.09 -1.72
CA TYR A 166 3.51 2.83 -0.53
C TYR A 166 4.77 2.20 0.07
N GLN A 167 4.78 0.87 0.22
CA GLN A 167 5.91 0.15 0.79
C GLN A 167 7.18 0.36 -0.02
N GLU A 168 7.12 0.11 -1.33
CA GLU A 168 8.28 0.25 -2.21
C GLU A 168 8.75 1.71 -2.24
N SER A 169 7.83 2.67 -2.40
CA SER A 169 8.16 4.10 -2.41
C SER A 169 8.90 4.55 -1.15
N PHE A 170 8.37 4.26 0.04
CA PHE A 170 8.97 4.74 1.28
C PHE A 170 10.19 3.92 1.70
N SER A 171 10.34 2.68 1.23
CA SER A 171 11.57 1.89 1.46
C SER A 171 12.79 2.52 0.80
N LEU A 172 12.63 3.18 -0.36
CA LEU A 172 13.71 3.93 -1.03
C LEU A 172 14.28 5.04 -0.12
N CYS A 173 13.43 5.62 0.72
CA CYS A 173 13.80 6.68 1.66
C CYS A 173 14.56 6.15 2.90
N LEU A 174 14.64 4.84 3.08
CA LEU A 174 15.35 4.19 4.19
C LEU A 174 16.63 3.47 3.76
N GLU A 175 16.96 3.48 2.47
CA GLU A 175 18.21 2.92 1.98
C GLU A 175 19.43 3.61 2.60
N SER A 176 20.54 2.88 2.72
CA SER A 176 21.80 3.43 3.24
C SER A 176 22.34 4.61 2.46
N SER A 177 21.95 4.76 1.19
CA SER A 177 22.32 5.86 0.31
C SER A 177 21.39 7.08 0.42
N ALA A 178 20.24 6.94 1.08
CA ALA A 178 19.24 8.00 1.20
C ALA A 178 19.73 9.14 2.09
N LYS A 179 19.30 10.35 1.76
CA LYS A 179 19.54 11.60 2.48
C LYS A 179 18.24 12.16 3.09
N THR A 180 17.31 11.27 3.43
CA THR A 180 16.00 11.59 3.98
C THR A 180 16.12 12.52 5.19
N PRO A 181 15.42 13.67 5.21
CA PRO A 181 15.45 14.59 6.34
C PRO A 181 14.99 13.91 7.63
N LEU A 182 15.66 14.19 8.75
CA LEU A 182 15.37 13.55 10.05
C LEU A 182 13.92 13.76 10.47
N GLU A 183 13.36 14.93 10.18
CA GLU A 183 11.98 15.29 10.48
C GLU A 183 10.93 14.47 9.70
N LEU A 184 11.32 13.84 8.58
CA LEU A 184 10.49 12.95 7.76
C LEU A 184 10.78 11.47 8.00
N MET A 185 11.80 11.14 8.79
CA MET A 185 12.20 9.76 9.04
C MET A 185 11.06 8.91 9.65
N GLU A 186 10.27 9.49 10.55
CA GLU A 186 9.09 8.81 11.12
C GLU A 186 8.07 8.41 10.04
N THR A 187 7.85 9.29 9.05
CA THR A 187 6.99 9.03 7.90
C THR A 187 7.53 7.87 7.07
N CYS A 188 8.81 7.94 6.69
CA CYS A 188 9.43 6.90 5.87
C CYS A 188 9.47 5.55 6.61
N GLN A 189 9.71 5.55 7.92
CA GLN A 189 9.66 4.33 8.74
C GLN A 189 8.26 3.72 8.82
N ARG A 190 7.19 4.50 8.66
CA ARG A 190 5.83 3.98 8.76
C ARG A 190 5.54 2.93 7.68
N TRP A 191 5.90 3.22 6.43
CA TRP A 191 5.64 2.35 5.29
C TRP A 191 6.89 1.71 4.70
N GLY A 192 8.08 2.25 4.93
CA GLY A 192 9.34 1.68 4.41
C GLY A 192 9.95 0.58 5.28
N ASN A 193 9.41 0.31 6.47
CA ASN A 193 10.01 -0.66 7.39
C ASN A 193 9.81 -2.12 6.92
N PRO A 194 10.70 -3.06 7.34
CA PRO A 194 10.59 -4.47 6.95
C PRO A 194 9.27 -5.15 7.32
N GLY A 195 8.67 -4.81 8.47
CA GLY A 195 7.41 -5.43 8.91
C GLY A 195 6.23 -5.08 8.01
N PHE A 196 6.17 -3.85 7.49
CA PHE A 196 5.19 -3.48 6.47
C PHE A 196 5.48 -4.15 5.12
N GLY A 197 6.76 -4.35 4.79
CA GLY A 197 7.21 -5.21 3.68
C GLY A 197 6.67 -6.63 3.76
N GLU A 198 6.84 -7.29 4.91
CA GLU A 198 6.31 -8.64 5.15
C GLU A 198 4.79 -8.69 5.04
N TYR A 199 4.08 -7.67 5.54
CA TYR A 199 2.64 -7.55 5.38
C TYR A 199 2.21 -7.44 3.90
N CYS A 200 2.90 -6.61 3.11
CA CYS A 200 2.63 -6.50 1.67
C CYS A 200 2.89 -7.83 0.93
N VAL A 201 3.93 -8.57 1.32
CA VAL A 201 4.20 -9.92 0.79
C VAL A 201 3.08 -10.89 1.14
N SER A 202 2.54 -10.83 2.35
CA SER A 202 1.38 -11.64 2.74
C SER A 202 0.14 -11.32 1.91
N LEU A 203 -0.16 -10.03 1.67
CA LEU A 203 -1.25 -9.63 0.75
C LEU A 203 -0.99 -10.12 -0.68
N GLN A 204 0.26 -10.05 -1.15
CA GLN A 204 0.62 -10.53 -2.48
C GLN A 204 0.33 -12.01 -2.63
N LYS A 205 0.70 -12.83 -1.63
CA LYS A 205 0.46 -14.28 -1.65
C LYS A 205 -1.03 -14.61 -1.73
N ILE A 206 -1.88 -13.85 -1.02
CA ILE A 206 -3.33 -14.00 -1.11
C ILE A 206 -3.81 -13.69 -2.52
N ALA A 207 -3.41 -12.55 -3.07
CA ALA A 207 -3.82 -12.12 -4.40
C ALA A 207 -3.31 -13.07 -5.51
N ASP A 208 -2.03 -13.48 -5.48
CA ASP A 208 -1.46 -14.44 -6.44
C ASP A 208 -2.21 -15.78 -6.39
N ARG A 209 -2.49 -16.32 -5.20
CA ARG A 209 -3.27 -17.57 -5.06
C ARG A 209 -4.68 -17.43 -5.64
N CYS A 210 -5.36 -16.33 -5.36
CA CYS A 210 -6.67 -16.04 -5.95
C CYS A 210 -6.61 -15.98 -7.49
N LEU A 211 -5.60 -15.30 -8.04
CA LEU A 211 -5.40 -15.17 -9.48
C LEU A 211 -5.09 -16.51 -10.15
N GLU A 212 -4.25 -17.33 -9.53
CA GLU A 212 -3.86 -18.66 -10.06
C GLU A 212 -5.02 -19.66 -10.04
N ASN A 213 -5.92 -19.55 -9.05
CA ASN A 213 -7.10 -20.41 -8.95
C ASN A 213 -8.28 -19.92 -9.81
N SER A 214 -8.21 -18.72 -10.38
CA SER A 214 -9.28 -18.19 -11.23
C SER A 214 -9.39 -18.99 -12.53
N THR A 215 -10.59 -19.48 -12.82
CA THR A 215 -10.90 -20.19 -14.07
C THR A 215 -11.53 -19.30 -15.14
N THR A 216 -11.71 -18.00 -14.83
CA THR A 216 -12.45 -17.06 -15.68
C THR A 216 -11.54 -15.94 -16.17
N ASP A 217 -11.28 -15.93 -17.48
CA ASP A 217 -10.44 -14.91 -18.13
C ASP A 217 -10.95 -13.47 -17.91
N ASP A 218 -12.28 -13.27 -17.87
CA ASP A 218 -12.88 -11.96 -17.61
C ASP A 218 -12.49 -11.39 -16.23
N VAL A 219 -12.44 -12.24 -15.19
CA VAL A 219 -12.04 -11.82 -13.84
C VAL A 219 -10.55 -11.48 -13.80
N LEU A 220 -9.72 -12.23 -14.51
CA LEU A 220 -8.28 -11.92 -14.63
C LEU A 220 -8.04 -10.59 -15.34
N LEU A 221 -8.79 -10.30 -16.40
CA LEU A 221 -8.73 -9.01 -17.10
C LEU A 221 -9.18 -7.86 -16.21
N LYS A 222 -10.26 -8.03 -15.42
CA LYS A 222 -10.71 -7.03 -14.46
C LYS A 222 -9.68 -6.78 -13.35
N ALA A 223 -9.05 -7.84 -12.83
CA ALA A 223 -8.02 -7.72 -11.80
C ALA A 223 -6.76 -7.01 -12.34
N GLU A 224 -6.33 -7.31 -13.56
CA GLU A 224 -5.22 -6.60 -14.22
C GLU A 224 -5.57 -5.12 -14.47
N ALA A 225 -6.81 -4.85 -14.89
CA ALA A 225 -7.31 -3.49 -15.07
C ALA A 225 -7.34 -2.72 -13.74
N ALA A 226 -7.76 -3.35 -12.64
CA ALA A 226 -7.73 -2.74 -11.32
C ALA A 226 -6.30 -2.44 -10.86
N PHE A 227 -5.36 -3.38 -11.07
CA PHE A 227 -3.93 -3.16 -10.80
C PHE A 227 -3.38 -1.93 -11.56
N THR A 228 -3.59 -1.87 -12.87
CA THR A 228 -3.09 -0.73 -13.67
C THR A 228 -3.80 0.59 -13.33
N THR A 229 -5.08 0.54 -12.96
CA THR A 229 -5.84 1.71 -12.49
C THR A 229 -5.30 2.23 -11.16
N VAL A 230 -4.92 1.35 -10.22
CA VAL A 230 -4.21 1.74 -8.99
C VAL A 230 -2.92 2.49 -9.33
N LEU A 231 -2.05 1.92 -10.18
CA LEU A 231 -0.78 2.59 -10.54
C LEU A 231 -0.99 3.98 -11.13
N GLN A 232 -2.03 4.15 -11.96
CA GLN A 232 -2.34 5.44 -12.55
C GLN A 232 -2.87 6.45 -11.53
N HIS A 233 -3.66 5.99 -10.55
CA HIS A 233 -4.10 6.82 -9.44
C HIS A 233 -2.93 7.21 -8.52
N GLU A 234 -2.02 6.28 -8.21
CA GLU A 234 -0.82 6.56 -7.41
C GLU A 234 0.05 7.64 -8.06
N VAL A 235 0.35 7.52 -9.36
CA VAL A 235 1.08 8.57 -10.11
C VAL A 235 0.37 9.92 -10.02
N SER A 236 -0.95 9.95 -10.28
CA SER A 236 -1.73 11.19 -10.21
C SER A 236 -1.76 11.77 -8.79
N PHE A 237 -1.70 10.91 -7.77
CA PHE A 237 -1.69 11.29 -6.38
C PHE A 237 -0.35 11.95 -5.98
N TRP A 238 0.76 11.37 -6.46
CA TRP A 238 2.09 11.94 -6.28
C TRP A 238 2.27 13.25 -7.06
N ASP A 239 1.76 13.35 -8.28
CA ASP A 239 1.76 14.58 -9.09
C ASP A 239 1.08 15.73 -8.34
N MET A 240 -0.14 15.48 -7.81
CA MET A 240 -0.87 16.43 -6.97
C MET A 240 -0.04 16.92 -5.78
N SER A 241 0.81 16.05 -5.24
CA SER A 241 1.64 16.35 -4.07
C SER A 241 2.88 17.16 -4.42
N TYR A 242 3.51 16.89 -5.57
CA TYR A 242 4.74 17.52 -6.04
C TYR A 242 4.54 18.95 -6.57
N GLY A 243 3.33 19.27 -7.04
CA GLY A 243 2.96 20.59 -7.58
C GLY A 243 3.07 20.68 -9.09
#